data_AF-A0A2L2Z298-F1
#
_entry.id   AF-A0A2L2Z298-F1
#
_cell.length_a   1.000
_cell.length_b   1.000
_cell.length_c   1.000
_cell.angle_alpha   90.00
_cell.angle_beta   90.00
_cell.angle_gamma   90.00
#
_symmetry.space_group_name_H-M   'P 1'
#
loop_
_entity.id
_entity.type
_entity.pdbx_description
1 polymer ?
#
loop_
_entity_poly.entity_id
_entity_poly.type
_entity_poly.pdbx_seq_one_letter_code
_entity_poly.pdbx_strand_id
1 'polypeptide(L)' 'GVLPDEECKNVWLEIGVAPRHILPFGAKDNFWEMGDKGPCGPCTEIHYDFTGTGFQEVSQKINYDNPDVMEIWNFVFI' A
#
# COMPACT_ATOMS: atom_id res chain seq x y z
N GLY A 1 -5.40 -19.14 -3.95
CA GLY A 1 -5.22 -17.69 -4.14
C GLY A 1 -4.59 -17.14 -2.90
N VAL A 2 -3.76 -16.11 -3.02
CA VAL A 2 -3.17 -15.40 -1.86
C VAL A 2 -4.32 -14.77 -1.06
N LEU A 3 -4.36 -15.02 0.25
CA LEU A 3 -5.37 -14.44 1.14
C LEU A 3 -5.01 -12.99 1.46
N PRO A 4 -5.99 -12.12 1.77
CA PRO A 4 -5.71 -10.77 2.25
C PRO A 4 -4.86 -10.77 3.51
N ASP A 5 -3.89 -9.87 3.58
CA ASP A 5 -3.03 -9.67 4.76
C ASP A 5 -3.77 -8.85 5.83
N GLU A 6 -4.65 -9.52 6.58
CA GLU A 6 -5.37 -8.91 7.70
C GLU A 6 -4.43 -8.61 8.88
N GLU A 7 -3.29 -9.28 9.00
CA GLU A 7 -2.31 -9.02 10.05
C GLU A 7 -1.70 -7.63 9.87
N CYS A 8 -1.18 -7.33 8.68
CA CYS A 8 -0.62 -6.03 8.36
C CYS A 8 -1.62 -4.89 8.58
N LYS A 9 -2.86 -5.08 8.12
CA LYS A 9 -3.95 -4.12 8.34
C LYS A 9 -4.21 -3.87 9.81
N ASN A 10 -4.23 -4.91 10.64
CA ASN A 10 -4.45 -4.77 12.09
C ASN A 10 -3.29 -4.03 12.76
N VAL A 11 -2.04 -4.31 12.38
CA VAL A 11 -0.86 -3.59 12.88
C VAL A 11 -0.97 -2.09 12.57
N TRP A 12 -1.37 -1.72 11.35
CA TRP A 12 -1.58 -0.31 10.98
C TRP A 12 -2.67 0.37 11.83
N LEU A 13 -3.75 -0.34 12.13
CA LEU A 13 -4.80 0.16 13.02
C LEU A 13 -4.31 0.34 14.45
N GLU A 14 -3.53 -0.61 14.97
CA GLU A 14 -2.98 -0.57 16.34
C GLU A 14 -2.01 0.58 16.55
N ILE A 15 -1.20 0.92 15.55
CA ILE A 15 -0.29 2.08 15.63
C ILE A 15 -1.01 3.42 15.41
N GLY A 16 -2.33 3.41 15.17
CA GLY A 16 -3.18 4.60 15.13
C GLY A 16 -3.43 5.19 13.74
N VAL A 17 -3.14 4.46 12.66
CA VAL A 17 -3.53 4.91 11.31
C VAL A 17 -5.05 4.84 11.18
N ALA A 18 -5.64 5.94 10.71
CA ALA A 18 -7.07 6.02 10.51
C ALA A 18 -7.52 4.93 9.51
N PRO A 19 -8.57 4.14 9.79
CA PRO A 19 -9.00 3.03 8.93
C PRO A 19 -9.21 3.44 7.47
N ARG A 20 -9.67 4.68 7.24
CA ARG A 20 -9.85 5.23 5.90
C ARG A 20 -8.56 5.28 5.09
N HIS A 21 -7.39 5.50 5.72
CA HIS A 21 -6.08 5.56 5.06
C HIS A 21 -5.47 4.19 4.78
N ILE A 22 -6.12 3.10 5.22
CA ILE A 22 -5.64 1.73 5.01
C ILE A 22 -6.44 1.16 3.84
N LEU A 23 -5.79 1.07 2.68
CA LEU A 23 -6.43 0.65 1.44
C LEU A 23 -6.01 -0.77 1.07
N PRO A 24 -6.95 -1.72 0.98
CA PRO A 24 -6.64 -3.04 0.46
C PRO A 24 -6.53 -2.99 -1.06
N PHE A 25 -5.39 -3.42 -1.59
CA PHE A 25 -5.17 -3.61 -3.02
C PHE A 25 -4.97 -5.09 -3.34
N GLY A 26 -5.09 -5.44 -4.62
CA GLY A 26 -4.92 -6.81 -5.10
C GLY A 26 -3.44 -7.21 -5.18
N ALA A 27 -3.20 -8.49 -5.47
CA ALA A 27 -1.86 -9.03 -5.65
C ALA A 27 -1.07 -8.42 -6.81
N LYS A 28 -1.68 -7.61 -7.68
CA LYS A 28 -0.95 -6.91 -8.75
C LYS A 28 -0.09 -5.77 -8.19
N ASP A 29 -0.57 -5.12 -7.14
CA ASP A 29 0.04 -3.92 -6.59
C ASP A 29 0.74 -4.25 -5.25
N ASN A 30 0.19 -5.18 -4.46
CA ASN A 30 0.70 -5.54 -3.12
C ASN A 30 1.39 -6.91 -3.03
N PHE A 31 1.88 -7.44 -4.15
CA PHE A 31 2.72 -8.64 -4.16
C PHE A 31 3.99 -8.35 -4.94
N TRP A 32 5.09 -8.19 -4.20
CA TRP A 32 6.35 -7.79 -4.80
C TRP A 32 7.13 -9.02 -5.29
N GLU A 33 7.59 -8.97 -6.54
CA GLU A 33 8.41 -10.00 -7.16
C GLU A 33 9.66 -9.37 -7.76
N MET A 34 10.84 -9.88 -7.42
CA MET A 34 12.13 -9.43 -7.98
C MET A 34 12.28 -9.77 -9.49
N GLY A 35 11.40 -10.61 -10.03
CA GLY A 35 11.45 -11.18 -11.39
C GLY A 35 11.14 -12.69 -11.38
N ASP A 36 11.43 -13.39 -12.49
CA ASP A 36 11.06 -14.82 -12.68
C ASP A 36 11.58 -15.78 -11.60
N LYS A 37 12.68 -15.43 -10.92
CA LYS A 37 13.26 -16.18 -9.80
C LYS A 37 13.85 -15.21 -8.78
N GLY A 38 13.23 -15.16 -7.61
CA GLY A 38 13.68 -14.37 -6.48
C GLY A 38 12.72 -14.47 -5.31
N PRO A 39 13.07 -13.90 -4.15
CA PRO A 39 12.14 -13.75 -3.04
C PRO A 39 10.90 -12.97 -3.50
N CYS A 40 9.72 -13.47 -3.17
CA CYS A 40 8.45 -12.79 -3.37
C CYS A 40 7.60 -12.89 -2.12
N GLY A 41 6.70 -11.92 -1.94
CA GLY A 41 5.84 -11.90 -0.77
C GLY A 41 4.82 -10.77 -0.80
N PRO A 42 3.83 -10.84 0.10
CA PRO A 42 2.91 -9.73 0.32
C PRO A 42 3.69 -8.50 0.80
N CYS A 43 3.22 -7.31 0.40
CA CYS A 43 3.82 -6.06 0.82
C CYS A 43 2.79 -5.03 1.27
N THR A 44 3.27 -4.06 2.03
CA THR A 44 2.54 -2.85 2.40
C THR A 44 3.33 -1.62 1.96
N GLU A 45 2.61 -0.64 1.42
CA GLU A 45 3.19 0.56 0.83
C GLU A 45 2.71 1.80 1.57
N ILE A 46 3.62 2.77 1.71
CA ILE A 46 3.34 4.08 2.27
C ILE A 46 3.34 5.08 1.14
N HIS A 47 2.17 5.70 0.94
CA HIS A 47 1.97 6.76 -0.04
C HIS A 47 1.86 8.12 0.67
N TYR A 48 2.46 9.15 0.08
CA TYR A 48 2.40 10.52 0.59
C TYR A 48 1.69 11.44 -0.39
N ASP A 49 0.74 12.22 0.13
CA ASP A 49 0.02 13.27 -0.60
C ASP A 49 0.79 14.59 -0.53
N PHE A 50 1.25 15.08 -1.68
CA PHE A 50 1.94 16.36 -1.81
C PHE A 50 0.99 17.54 -2.06
N THR A 51 -0.27 17.28 -2.40
CA THR A 51 -1.26 18.30 -2.75
C THR A 51 -1.90 18.94 -1.53
N GLY A 52 -2.04 18.17 -0.44
CA GLY A 52 -2.72 18.61 0.77
C GLY A 52 -4.22 18.85 0.60
N THR A 53 -4.83 18.43 -0.52
CA THR A 53 -6.28 18.55 -0.74
C THR A 53 -7.07 17.55 0.11
N GLY A 54 -6.38 16.54 0.64
CA GLY A 54 -6.89 15.62 1.64
C GLY A 54 -7.33 14.29 1.05
N PHE A 55 -7.53 13.34 1.96
CA PHE A 55 -7.67 11.92 1.62
C PHE A 55 -8.77 11.59 0.60
N GLN A 56 -9.91 12.31 0.62
CA GLN A 56 -11.05 11.99 -0.25
C GLN A 56 -10.76 12.18 -1.74
N GLU A 57 -9.93 13.14 -2.10
CA GLU A 57 -9.54 13.38 -3.50
C GLU A 57 -8.37 12.51 -3.93
N VAL A 58 -7.57 12.08 -2.96
CA VAL A 58 -6.30 11.38 -3.15
C VAL A 58 -6.46 9.87 -3.18
N SER A 59 -7.43 9.31 -2.46
CA SER A 59 -7.60 7.85 -2.35
C SER A 59 -7.81 7.16 -3.70
N GLN A 60 -8.37 7.87 -4.69
CA GLN A 60 -8.57 7.37 -6.06
C GLN A 60 -7.34 7.53 -6.96
N LYS A 61 -6.30 8.24 -6.50
CA LYS A 61 -5.07 8.53 -7.26
C LYS A 61 -3.87 7.71 -6.77
N ILE A 62 -4.01 6.96 -5.68
CA ILE A 62 -3.00 6.03 -5.18
C ILE A 62 -2.79 4.90 -6.22
N ASN A 63 -1.55 4.58 -6.54
CA ASN A 63 -1.15 3.61 -7.57
C ASN A 63 -1.55 3.97 -9.02
N TYR A 64 -1.71 5.26 -9.32
CA TYR A 64 -1.98 5.78 -10.67
C TYR A 64 -0.80 6.57 -11.28
N ASP A 65 0.42 6.39 -10.80
CA ASP A 65 1.62 7.13 -11.25
C ASP A 65 1.42 8.66 -11.25
N ASN A 66 0.68 9.17 -10.26
CA ASN A 66 0.37 10.59 -10.17
C ASN A 66 1.44 11.31 -9.31
N PRO A 67 2.11 12.36 -9.81
CA PRO A 67 3.08 13.11 -9.02
C PRO A 67 2.49 13.76 -7.76
N ASP A 68 1.17 13.94 -7.71
CA ASP A 68 0.44 14.44 -6.55
C ASP A 68 0.51 13.49 -5.34
N VAL A 69 0.62 12.17 -5.60
CA VAL A 69 0.52 11.12 -4.59
C VAL A 69 1.50 10.01 -4.96
N MET A 70 2.63 9.95 -4.25
CA MET A 70 3.70 9.02 -4.60
C MET A 70 3.95 8.01 -3.49
N GLU A 71 4.33 6.80 -3.90
CA GLU A 71 4.91 5.80 -3.03
C GLU A 71 6.25 6.32 -2.49
N ILE A 72 6.38 6.35 -1.17
CA ILE A 72 7.60 6.75 -0.48
C ILE A 72 8.36 5.52 0.04
N TRP A 73 7.64 4.47 0.42
CA TRP A 73 8.26 3.29 0.99
C TRP A 73 7.43 2.02 0.75
N ASN A 74 8.10 0.95 0.31
CA ASN A 74 7.60 -0.41 0.24
C ASN A 74 8.18 -1.29 1.35
N PHE A 75 7.34 -1.99 2.11
CA PHE A 75 7.75 -3.05 3.04
C PHE A 75 7.31 -4.40 2.52
N VAL A 76 8.27 -5.19 2.05
CA VAL A 76 8.04 -6.56 1.55
C VAL A 76 8.25 -7.56 2.69
N PHE A 77 7.25 -8.41 2.94
CA PHE A 77 7.32 -9.47 3.95
C PHE A 77 7.76 -10.78 3.28
N ILE A 78 8.93 -11.30 3.69
CA ILE A 78 9.57 -12.52 3.16
C ILE A 78 9.24 -13.72 4.04
#